data_AF-A0A0S7WFZ0-F1
#
_entry.id   AF-A0A0S7WFZ0-F1
#
_cell.length_a   1.000
_cell.length_b   1.000
_cell.length_c   1.000
_cell.angle_alpha   90.00
_cell.angle_beta   90.00
_cell.angle_gamma   90.00
#
_symmetry.space_group_name_H-M   'P 1'
#
loop_
_entity.id
_entity.type
_entity.pdbx_description
1 polymer ?
#
loop_
_entity_poly.entity_id
_entity_poly.type
_entity_poly.pdbx_seq_one_letter_code
_entity_poly.pdbx_strand_id
1 'polypeptide(L)'
;MMDEIRNYDDIALVVTISGSSIPESWISYAHSRYGQLIASGVTAVMAADFYPYLQTGQFIGMLGGLKGASEYEILVERAGFSRERKTATIGMDSQSVVHLVIIVFIVLGNLAYFASRRTRREEV
;
A
#
# COMPACT_ATOMS: atom_id res chain seq x y z
N MET A 1 -6.16 -0.77 33.47
CA MET A 1 -5.10 -0.96 32.41
C MET A 1 -4.92 0.29 31.55
N MET A 2 -5.86 1.24 31.55
CA MET A 2 -5.70 2.57 30.91
C MET A 2 -5.78 3.72 31.92
N ASP A 3 -5.79 3.43 33.22
CA ASP A 3 -6.09 4.41 34.28
C ASP A 3 -4.97 5.47 34.47
N GLU A 4 -3.78 5.21 33.91
CA GLU A 4 -2.63 6.12 33.97
C GLU A 4 -2.40 6.91 32.67
N ILE A 5 -3.13 6.63 31.59
CA ILE A 5 -2.98 7.37 30.32
C ILE A 5 -3.87 8.60 30.36
N ARG A 6 -3.26 9.79 30.35
CA ARG A 6 -3.97 11.06 30.49
C ARG A 6 -4.06 11.84 29.19
N ASN A 7 -3.06 11.71 28.33
CA ASN A 7 -3.00 12.42 27.05
C ASN A 7 -2.15 11.67 26.01
N TYR A 8 -1.90 12.31 24.87
CA TYR A 8 -1.10 11.75 23.78
C TYR A 8 0.39 11.61 24.10
N ASP A 9 0.95 12.41 25.01
CA ASP A 9 2.37 12.31 25.39
C ASP A 9 2.68 10.97 26.10
N ASP A 10 1.66 10.35 26.71
CA ASP A 10 1.76 9.03 27.32
C ASP A 10 1.70 7.88 26.27
N ILE A 11 1.45 8.19 24.99
CA ILE A 11 1.29 7.22 23.91
C ILE A 11 2.49 7.31 22.96
N ALA A 12 3.33 6.28 22.94
CA ALA A 12 4.51 6.26 22.07
C ALA A 12 4.16 6.17 20.57
N LEU A 13 3.10 5.46 20.20
CA LEU A 13 2.71 5.23 18.82
C LEU A 13 1.22 4.94 18.70
N VAL A 14 0.55 5.62 17.78
CA VAL A 14 -0.81 5.28 17.34
C VAL A 14 -0.71 4.41 16.10
N VAL A 15 -1.32 3.23 16.14
CA VAL A 15 -1.44 2.35 14.98
C VAL A 15 -2.91 2.26 14.58
N THR A 16 -3.23 2.64 13.35
CA THR A 16 -4.59 2.55 12.80
C THR A 16 -4.63 1.53 11.66
N ILE A 17 -5.54 0.56 11.70
CA ILE A 17 -5.77 -0.38 10.61
C ILE A 17 -7.19 -0.17 10.10
N SER A 18 -7.34 0.31 8.87
CA SER A 18 -8.63 0.79 8.37
C SER A 18 -8.80 0.57 6.87
N GLY A 19 -10.01 0.16 6.47
CA GLY A 19 -10.48 0.20 5.09
C GLY A 19 -11.24 1.49 4.72
N SER A 20 -11.17 2.51 5.57
CA SER A 20 -11.88 3.80 5.46
C SER A 20 -10.93 4.98 5.76
N SER A 21 -11.41 6.22 5.61
CA SER A 21 -10.63 7.46 5.80
C SER A 21 -10.26 7.80 7.25
N ILE A 22 -10.52 6.89 8.22
CA ILE A 22 -10.13 7.06 9.63
C ILE A 22 -8.66 7.49 9.84
N PRO A 23 -7.66 7.01 9.07
CA PRO A 23 -6.28 7.48 9.24
C PRO A 23 -6.08 8.99 9.05
N GLU A 24 -6.90 9.65 8.22
CA GLU A 24 -6.87 11.12 8.03
C GLU A 24 -7.31 11.87 9.29
N SER A 25 -8.25 11.29 10.04
CA SER A 25 -8.72 11.86 11.30
C SER A 25 -7.59 11.85 12.33
N TRP A 26 -6.82 10.77 12.39
CA TRP A 26 -5.65 10.66 13.26
C TRP A 26 -4.56 11.67 12.90
N ILE A 27 -4.33 11.91 11.60
CA ILE A 27 -3.43 12.97 11.16
C ILE A 27 -3.92 14.34 11.63
N SER A 28 -5.20 14.64 11.39
CA SER A 28 -5.78 15.96 11.67
C SER A 28 -5.83 16.27 13.16
N TYR A 29 -6.23 15.29 13.99
CA TYR A 29 -6.48 15.50 15.42
C TYR A 29 -5.29 15.18 16.32
N ALA A 30 -4.46 14.19 15.97
CA ALA A 30 -3.34 13.77 16.81
C ALA A 30 -2.00 14.29 16.27
N HIS A 31 -1.66 14.00 15.00
CA HIS A 31 -0.35 14.39 14.45
C HIS A 31 -0.21 15.92 14.33
N SER A 32 -1.14 16.59 13.63
CA SER A 32 -1.02 18.02 13.34
C SER A 32 -1.04 18.92 14.57
N ARG A 33 -1.75 18.50 15.64
CA ARG A 33 -1.92 19.31 16.84
C ARG A 33 -0.93 18.96 17.95
N TYR A 34 -0.59 17.69 18.10
CA TYR A 34 0.20 17.19 19.23
C TYR A 34 1.51 16.51 18.81
N GLY A 35 1.80 16.40 17.51
CA GLY A 35 3.02 15.74 17.02
C GLY A 35 3.05 14.24 17.28
N GLN A 36 1.89 13.62 17.58
CA GLN A 36 1.79 12.20 17.86
C GLN A 36 2.34 11.37 16.70
N LEU A 37 3.16 10.36 16.99
CA LEU A 37 3.63 9.41 15.99
C LEU A 37 2.51 8.46 15.57
N ILE A 38 2.30 8.33 14.25
CA ILE A 38 1.19 7.55 13.68
C ILE A 38 1.69 6.59 12.60
N ALA A 39 1.30 5.33 12.70
CA ALA A 39 1.47 4.32 11.66
C ALA A 39 0.10 3.82 11.18
N SER A 40 -0.01 3.50 9.90
CA SER A 40 -1.30 3.15 9.28
C SER A 40 -1.24 1.84 8.48
N GLY A 41 -2.24 0.98 8.63
CA GLY A 41 -2.50 -0.16 7.75
C GLY A 41 -3.76 0.11 6.94
N VAL A 42 -3.64 0.13 5.61
CA VAL A 42 -4.75 0.43 4.70
C VAL A 42 -4.87 -0.61 3.60
N THR A 43 -6.04 -0.66 2.95
CA THR A 43 -6.24 -1.52 1.79
C THR A 43 -5.36 -1.06 0.62
N ALA A 44 -5.11 -1.95 -0.34
CA ALA A 44 -4.27 -1.64 -1.51
C ALA A 44 -4.83 -0.46 -2.33
N VAL A 45 -6.15 -0.31 -2.39
CA VAL A 45 -6.83 0.76 -3.14
C VAL A 45 -6.59 2.13 -2.51
N MET A 46 -6.57 2.18 -1.18
CA MET A 46 -6.39 3.40 -0.39
C MET A 46 -4.92 3.80 -0.24
N ALA A 47 -3.98 2.88 -0.45
CA ALA A 47 -2.54 3.14 -0.28
C ALA A 47 -2.07 4.34 -1.13
N ALA A 48 -2.64 4.51 -2.32
CA ALA A 48 -2.35 5.63 -3.21
C ALA A 48 -2.64 6.99 -2.57
N ASP A 49 -3.80 7.10 -1.89
CA ASP A 49 -4.26 8.32 -1.24
C ASP A 49 -3.39 8.69 -0.03
N PHE A 50 -2.75 7.69 0.59
CA PHE A 50 -1.96 7.87 1.80
C PHE A 50 -0.45 8.02 1.62
N TYR A 51 0.09 7.76 0.42
CA TYR A 51 1.51 7.99 0.15
C TYR A 51 2.00 9.42 0.41
N PRO A 52 1.23 10.49 0.10
CA PRO A 52 1.67 11.85 0.41
C PRO A 52 1.91 12.08 1.91
N TYR A 53 1.09 11.48 2.78
CA TYR A 53 1.25 11.58 4.23
C TYR A 53 2.46 10.78 4.74
N LEU A 54 2.76 9.64 4.10
CA LEU A 54 3.99 8.89 4.39
C LEU A 54 5.25 9.66 3.96
N GLN A 55 5.22 10.28 2.77
CA GLN A 55 6.37 11.01 2.22
C GLN A 55 6.69 12.30 2.98
N THR A 56 5.66 12.97 3.53
CA THR A 56 5.81 14.18 4.35
C THR A 56 6.15 13.88 5.81
N GLY A 57 6.20 12.60 6.21
CA GLY A 57 6.49 12.17 7.57
C GLY A 57 5.30 12.27 8.54
N GLN A 58 4.10 12.60 8.04
CA GLN A 58 2.87 12.60 8.84
C GLN A 58 2.46 11.18 9.26
N PHE A 59 2.86 10.17 8.49
CA PHE A 59 2.95 8.78 8.94
C PHE A 59 4.41 8.37 9.07
N ILE A 60 4.74 7.69 10.18
CA ILE A 60 6.07 7.11 10.38
C ILE A 60 6.23 5.76 9.66
N GLY A 61 5.11 5.15 9.24
CA GLY A 61 5.09 3.87 8.56
C GLY A 61 3.70 3.54 8.04
N MET A 62 3.64 2.82 6.92
CA MET A 62 2.38 2.40 6.31
C MET A 62 2.44 0.98 5.76
N LEU A 63 1.42 0.18 6.04
CA LEU A 63 1.19 -1.13 5.42
C LEU A 63 0.06 -1.00 4.38
N GLY A 64 0.44 -0.89 3.11
CA GLY A 64 -0.50 -0.80 1.99
C GLY A 64 -0.81 -2.17 1.38
N GLY A 65 -1.95 -2.75 1.76
CA GLY A 65 -2.46 -4.00 1.18
C GLY A 65 -1.45 -5.16 1.18
N LEU A 66 -1.50 -5.98 0.12
CA LEU A 66 -0.66 -7.17 -0.01
C LEU A 66 0.84 -6.83 -0.12
N LYS A 67 1.18 -5.74 -0.83
CA LYS A 67 2.57 -5.28 -0.96
C LYS A 67 3.17 -4.94 0.40
N GLY A 68 2.50 -4.09 1.18
CA GLY A 68 2.97 -3.71 2.52
C GLY A 68 3.08 -4.90 3.45
N ALA A 69 2.13 -5.84 3.39
CA ALA A 69 2.20 -7.08 4.16
C ALA A 69 3.42 -7.94 3.75
N SER A 70 3.73 -8.08 2.46
CA SER A 70 4.90 -8.83 1.99
C SER A 70 6.23 -8.19 2.43
N GLU A 71 6.32 -6.87 2.38
CA GLU A 71 7.50 -6.12 2.83
C GLU A 71 7.69 -6.29 4.34
N TYR A 72 6.59 -6.27 5.11
CA TYR A 72 6.62 -6.49 6.55
C TYR A 72 7.06 -7.92 6.92
N GLU A 73 6.58 -8.96 6.23
CA GLU A 73 7.04 -10.34 6.44
C GLU A 73 8.57 -10.47 6.28
N ILE A 74 9.13 -9.83 5.24
CA ILE A 74 10.58 -9.81 5.00
C ILE A 74 11.31 -9.06 6.11
N LEU A 75 10.76 -7.94 6.60
CA LEU A 75 11.36 -7.17 7.70
C LEU A 75 11.37 -7.98 9.01
N VAL A 76 10.26 -8.66 9.34
CA VAL A 76 10.13 -9.52 10.51
C VAL A 76 11.15 -10.66 10.47
N GLU A 77 11.34 -11.27 9.31
CA GLU A 77 12.35 -12.33 9.12
C GLU A 77 13.78 -11.80 9.27
N ARG A 78 14.09 -10.66 8.64
CA ARG A 78 15.42 -10.03 8.72
C ARG A 78 15.77 -9.59 10.13
N ALA A 79 14.79 -9.14 10.90
CA ALA A 79 14.96 -8.79 12.31
C ALA A 79 15.06 -10.02 13.23
N GLY A 80 14.89 -11.23 12.71
CA GLY A 80 15.00 -12.48 13.47
C GLY A 80 13.80 -12.79 14.37
N PHE A 81 12.67 -12.09 14.19
CA PHE A 81 11.48 -12.28 15.03
C PHE A 81 10.68 -13.54 14.65
N SER A 82 10.55 -13.83 13.35
CA SER A 82 9.82 -15.01 12.87
C SER A 82 10.35 -15.46 11.51
N ARG A 83 10.34 -16.78 11.27
CA ARG A 83 10.66 -17.42 9.98
C ARG A 83 9.49 -18.21 9.41
N GLU A 84 8.28 -17.82 9.81
CA GLU A 84 7.06 -18.46 9.33
C GLU A 84 6.85 -18.27 7.82
N ARG A 85 5.92 -19.06 7.28
CA ARG A 85 5.59 -19.03 5.86
C ARG A 85 5.10 -17.64 5.47
N LYS A 86 5.86 -16.99 4.58
CA LYS A 86 5.61 -15.65 4.04
C LYS A 86 4.45 -15.65 3.03
N THR A 87 3.22 -15.74 3.55
CA THR A 87 2.01 -15.94 2.74
C THR A 87 1.69 -14.70 1.89
N ALA A 88 1.91 -13.50 2.43
CA ALA A 88 1.73 -12.27 1.67
C ALA A 88 2.78 -12.16 0.54
N THR A 89 4.02 -12.55 0.82
CA THR A 89 5.11 -12.60 -0.18
C THR A 89 4.79 -13.60 -1.30
N ILE A 90 4.32 -14.80 -0.97
CA ILE A 90 3.88 -15.79 -1.97
C ILE A 90 2.72 -15.23 -2.82
N GLY A 91 1.81 -14.47 -2.21
CA GLY A 91 0.72 -13.82 -2.93
C GLY A 91 1.20 -12.85 -4.02
N MET A 92 2.34 -12.20 -3.84
CA MET A 92 2.92 -11.27 -4.81
C MET A 92 3.37 -11.93 -6.12
N ASP A 93 3.68 -13.23 -6.12
CA ASP A 93 4.04 -13.97 -7.34
C ASP A 93 2.88 -13.97 -8.33
N SER A 94 1.66 -14.25 -7.83
CA SER A 94 0.45 -14.23 -8.64
C SER A 94 0.18 -12.85 -9.25
N GLN A 95 0.38 -11.78 -8.46
CA GLN A 95 0.21 -10.42 -8.92
C GLN A 95 1.20 -10.10 -10.05
N SER A 96 2.46 -10.50 -9.93
CA SER A 96 3.51 -10.26 -10.93
C SER A 96 3.21 -10.93 -12.28
N VAL A 97 2.75 -12.19 -12.26
CA VAL A 97 2.35 -12.92 -13.47
C VAL A 97 1.16 -12.25 -14.16
N VAL A 98 0.12 -11.87 -13.39
CA VAL A 98 -1.07 -11.20 -13.94
C VAL A 98 -0.70 -9.87 -14.60
N HIS A 99 0.16 -9.06 -13.97
CA HIS A 99 0.61 -7.79 -14.55
C HIS A 99 1.36 -8.01 -15.87
N LEU A 100 2.22 -9.03 -15.95
CA LEU A 100 2.92 -9.38 -17.19
C LEU A 100 1.94 -9.77 -18.31
N VAL A 101 0.95 -10.61 -18.01
CA VAL A 101 -0.07 -11.04 -18.98
C VAL A 101 -0.87 -9.86 -19.52
N ILE A 102 -1.29 -8.93 -18.64
CA ILE A 102 -2.00 -7.72 -19.04
C ILE A 102 -1.14 -6.87 -20.00
N ILE A 103 0.14 -6.68 -19.70
CA ILE A 103 1.07 -5.94 -20.57
C ILE A 103 1.17 -6.60 -21.94
N VAL A 104 1.34 -7.93 -21.99
CA VAL A 104 1.39 -8.68 -23.25
C VAL A 104 0.12 -8.47 -24.07
N PHE A 105 -1.06 -8.55 -23.46
CA PHE A 105 -2.32 -8.33 -24.15
C PHE A 105 -2.50 -6.89 -24.65
N ILE A 106 -2.05 -5.89 -23.89
CA ILE A 106 -2.04 -4.49 -24.34
C ILE A 106 -1.15 -4.33 -25.58
N VAL A 107 0.05 -4.93 -25.57
CA VAL A 107 0.98 -4.88 -26.71
C VAL A 107 0.37 -5.56 -27.94
N LEU A 108 -0.16 -6.78 -27.79
CA LEU A 108 -0.79 -7.52 -28.89
C LEU A 108 -2.01 -6.76 -29.45
N GLY A 109 -2.85 -6.20 -28.58
CA GLY A 109 -4.01 -5.38 -28.96
C GLY A 109 -3.60 -4.14 -29.77
N ASN A 110 -2.56 -3.45 -29.34
CA ASN A 110 -2.01 -2.31 -30.07
C ASN A 110 -1.46 -2.73 -31.45
N LEU A 111 -0.68 -3.81 -31.52
CA LEU A 111 -0.16 -4.32 -32.79
C LEU A 111 -1.27 -4.69 -33.77
N ALA A 112 -2.31 -5.39 -33.30
CA ALA A 112 -3.48 -5.74 -34.10
C ALA A 112 -4.24 -4.51 -34.61
N TYR A 113 -4.43 -3.49 -33.76
CA TYR A 113 -5.05 -2.21 -34.14
C TYR A 113 -4.28 -1.51 -35.26
N PHE A 114 -2.95 -1.42 -35.16
CA PHE A 114 -2.12 -0.78 -36.19
C PHE A 114 -2.09 -1.59 -37.49
N ALA A 115 -2.05 -2.92 -37.41
CA ALA A 115 -2.12 -3.79 -38.59
C ALA A 115 -3.46 -3.63 -39.33
N SER A 116 -4.58 -3.67 -38.61
CA SER A 116 -5.92 -3.52 -39.19
C SER A 116 -6.15 -2.12 -39.81
N ARG A 117 -5.57 -1.07 -39.21
CA ARG A 117 -5.66 0.30 -39.72
C ARG A 117 -4.91 0.50 -41.05
N ARG A 118 -3.83 -0.26 -41.32
CA ARG A 118 -3.11 -0.22 -42.60
C ARG A 118 -3.95 -0.80 -43.73
N THR A 119 -4.56 -1.96 -43.51
CA THR A 119 -5.41 -2.62 -44.52
C THR A 119 -6.62 -1.76 -44.91
N ARG A 120 -7.29 -1.12 -43.94
CA ARG A 120 -8.46 -0.27 -44.22
C ARG A 120 -8.14 1.04 -44.98
N ARG A 121 -6.87 1.47 -45.02
CA ARG A 121 -6.43 2.66 -45.76
C ARG A 121 -6.03 2.35 -47.22
N GLU A 122 -5.87 1.07 -47.56
CA GLU A 122 -5.60 0.61 -48.94
C GLU A 122 -6.89 0.32 -49.73
N GLU A 123 -8.04 0.22 -49.04
CA GLU A 123 -9.37 -0.02 -49.64
C GLU A 123 -10.20 1.26 -49.90
N VAL A 124 -9.66 2.45 -49.57
CA VAL A 124 -10.27 3.78 -49.85
C VAL A 124 -9.36 4.58 -50.75
#